data_AF-A0A6J5ZTE3-F1
#
_entry.id   AF-A0A6J5ZTE3-F1
#
_cell.length_a   1.000
_cell.length_b   1.000
_cell.length_c   1.000
_cell.angle_alpha   90.00
_cell.angle_beta   90.00
_cell.angle_gamma   90.00
#
_symmetry.space_group_name_H-M   'P 1'
#
loop_
_entity.id
_entity.type
_entity.pdbx_description
1 polymer ?
#
loop_
_entity_poly.entity_id
_entity_poly.type
_entity_poly.pdbx_seq_one_letter_code
_entity_poly.pdbx_strand_id
1 'polypeptide(L)'
;MRTDPSDNGGLFVGRRPGTQPVHYRGKPVLGDRRQRRRDAFLANCVLALMALINLTFWGPVEAGWLWIVSHIPPLVDHIFFATVVAFLGILLTLIGGLVVCKQLDQAWILLRRASGVDQRDGVIGRVFAYTAMVGVSLFGLWLIFGGGLAASGTAPGTP
;
A
#
# COMPACT_ATOMS: atom_id res chain seq x y z
N MET A 1 3.00 1.22 31.83
CA MET A 1 3.05 2.27 30.80
C MET A 1 4.12 1.87 29.79
N ARG A 2 3.76 1.77 28.51
CA ARG A 2 4.62 1.21 27.45
C ARG A 2 5.52 2.31 26.90
N THR A 3 6.82 2.22 27.18
CA THR A 3 7.86 3.13 26.67
C THR A 3 8.15 2.77 25.22
N ASP A 4 7.94 3.72 24.31
CA ASP A 4 8.31 3.61 22.90
C ASP A 4 9.80 3.93 22.75
N PRO A 5 10.67 3.02 22.24
CA PRO A 5 12.13 3.18 22.28
C PRO A 5 12.71 4.13 21.22
N SER A 6 11.88 4.77 20.40
CA SER A 6 12.35 5.46 19.19
C SER A 6 13.09 6.79 19.41
N ASP A 7 13.34 7.22 20.66
CA ASP A 7 13.92 8.54 20.97
C ASP A 7 15.10 8.49 21.95
N ASN A 8 15.68 7.30 22.19
CA ASN A 8 17.07 7.22 22.67
C ASN A 8 17.98 7.50 21.48
N GLY A 9 18.05 8.77 21.06
CA GLY A 9 18.95 9.22 20.00
C GLY A 9 20.38 8.81 20.30
N GLY A 10 20.79 7.66 19.72
CA GLY A 10 22.12 7.08 19.45
C GLY A 10 23.34 7.45 20.28
N LEU A 11 23.22 8.05 21.45
CA LEU A 11 24.32 8.77 22.08
C LEU A 11 24.35 8.44 23.57
N PHE A 12 24.92 7.27 23.86
CA PHE A 12 25.55 6.97 25.14
C PHE A 12 26.76 7.90 25.37
N VAL A 13 26.58 9.21 25.35
CA VAL A 13 27.58 10.20 25.77
C VAL A 13 27.04 10.93 27.00
N GLY A 14 27.20 10.26 28.14
CA GLY A 14 27.60 10.94 29.37
C GLY A 14 26.59 11.78 30.15
N ARG A 15 25.26 11.62 29.99
CA ARG A 15 24.30 12.33 30.86
C ARG A 15 23.35 11.36 31.56
N ARG A 16 23.24 11.52 32.89
CA ARG A 16 22.53 10.63 33.82
C ARG A 16 21.20 10.12 33.25
N PRO A 17 20.92 8.80 33.32
CA PRO A 17 19.62 8.23 33.00
C PRO A 17 18.53 9.00 33.78
N GLY A 18 17.55 9.56 33.06
CA GLY A 18 16.38 10.22 33.68
C GLY A 18 16.40 11.74 33.80
N THR A 19 17.37 12.46 33.21
CA THR A 19 17.46 13.94 33.34
C THR A 19 17.11 14.75 32.08
N GLN A 20 16.93 14.10 30.93
CA GLN A 20 16.43 14.80 29.74
C GLN A 20 14.89 14.83 29.81
N PRO A 21 14.24 16.02 29.80
CA PRO A 21 12.80 16.09 29.79
C PRO A 21 12.29 15.38 28.55
N VAL A 22 11.56 14.29 28.74
CA VAL A 22 10.90 13.55 27.67
C VAL A 22 9.96 14.52 26.96
N HIS A 23 10.34 14.96 25.76
CA HIS A 23 9.52 15.86 24.97
C HIS A 23 8.38 15.06 24.33
N TYR A 24 7.30 14.92 25.08
CA TYR A 24 6.05 14.42 24.52
C TYR A 24 5.58 15.41 23.46
N ARG A 25 5.41 14.93 22.22
CA ARG A 25 4.82 15.70 21.13
C ARG A 25 3.48 16.27 21.62
N GLY A 26 3.36 17.59 21.66
CA GLY A 26 2.20 18.29 22.20
C GLY A 26 0.90 17.93 21.48
N LYS A 27 -0.23 18.00 22.18
CA LYS A 27 -1.56 17.81 21.58
C LYS A 27 -1.77 18.83 20.45
N PRO A 28 -2.23 18.42 19.26
CA PRO A 28 -2.43 19.35 18.15
C PRO A 28 -3.44 20.43 18.52
N VAL A 29 -3.11 21.69 18.22
CA VAL A 29 -4.04 22.82 18.38
C VAL A 29 -5.19 22.61 17.42
N LEU A 30 -6.36 22.34 17.97
CA LEU A 30 -7.52 21.95 17.19
C LEU A 30 -8.10 23.18 16.46
N GLY A 31 -8.00 23.19 15.13
CA GLY A 31 -8.56 24.24 14.27
C GLY A 31 -10.09 24.32 14.29
N ASP A 32 -10.64 25.20 13.46
CA ASP A 32 -12.07 25.52 13.42
C ASP A 32 -12.96 24.35 12.92
N ARG A 33 -14.23 24.30 13.32
CA ARG A 33 -15.12 23.12 13.10
C ARG A 33 -15.28 22.75 11.62
N ARG A 34 -15.30 23.74 10.72
CA ARG A 34 -15.39 23.55 9.26
C ARG A 34 -14.08 23.00 8.67
N GLN A 35 -12.94 23.46 9.17
CA GLN A 35 -11.63 23.01 8.70
C GLN A 35 -11.42 21.53 9.04
N ARG A 36 -11.77 21.11 10.25
CA ARG A 36 -11.70 19.68 10.65
C ARG A 36 -12.54 18.75 9.78
N ARG A 37 -13.72 19.19 9.30
CA ARG A 37 -14.55 18.39 8.39
C ARG A 37 -13.90 18.22 7.02
N ARG A 38 -13.26 19.27 6.50
CA ARG A 38 -12.52 19.21 5.23
C ARG A 38 -11.30 18.31 5.36
N ASP A 39 -10.56 18.43 6.46
CA ASP A 39 -9.37 17.62 6.72
C ASP A 39 -9.73 16.14 6.91
N ALA A 40 -10.86 15.84 7.56
CA ALA A 40 -11.39 14.48 7.68
C ALA A 40 -11.81 13.89 6.32
N PHE A 41 -12.46 14.68 5.46
CA PHE A 41 -12.81 14.24 4.11
C PHE A 41 -11.57 13.96 3.26
N LEU A 42 -10.60 14.87 3.27
CA LEU A 42 -9.33 14.70 2.56
C LEU A 42 -8.56 13.47 3.08
N ALA A 43 -8.56 13.21 4.39
CA ALA A 43 -7.94 12.02 4.95
C ALA A 43 -8.61 10.74 4.42
N ASN A 44 -9.93 10.72 4.27
CA ASN A 44 -10.63 9.58 3.69
C ASN A 44 -10.35 9.44 2.19
N CYS A 45 -10.25 10.53 1.44
CA CYS A 45 -9.87 10.50 0.02
C CYS A 45 -8.46 9.93 -0.17
N VAL A 46 -7.50 10.34 0.66
CA VAL A 46 -6.13 9.83 0.62
C VAL A 46 -6.10 8.33 0.94
N LEU A 47 -6.88 7.88 1.93
CA LEU A 47 -7.00 6.46 2.26
C LEU A 47 -7.61 5.65 1.11
N ALA A 48 -8.67 6.17 0.48
CA ALA A 48 -9.29 5.54 -0.69
C ALA A 48 -8.30 5.45 -1.87
N LEU A 49 -7.50 6.50 -2.10
CA LEU A 49 -6.46 6.51 -3.13
C LEU A 49 -5.39 5.45 -2.88
N MET A 50 -4.92 5.29 -1.63
CA MET A 50 -3.99 4.21 -1.30
C MET A 50 -4.58 2.82 -1.56
N ALA A 51 -5.84 2.62 -1.21
CA ALA A 51 -6.52 1.35 -1.43
C ALA A 51 -6.65 1.04 -2.93
N LEU A 52 -7.00 2.05 -3.75
CA LEU A 52 -7.05 1.92 -5.20
C LEU A 52 -5.68 1.59 -5.79
N ILE A 53 -4.62 2.30 -5.39
CA ILE A 53 -3.26 2.02 -5.87
C ILE A 53 -2.84 0.60 -5.53
N ASN A 54 -3.07 0.16 -4.28
CA ASN A 54 -2.74 -1.20 -3.86
C ASN A 54 -3.55 -2.26 -4.60
N LEU A 55 -4.81 -2.00 -4.94
CA LEU A 55 -5.64 -2.94 -5.69
C LEU A 55 -5.10 -3.18 -7.10
N THR A 56 -4.49 -2.16 -7.72
CA THR A 56 -3.84 -2.27 -9.04
C THR A 56 -2.65 -3.23 -9.04
N PHE A 57 -2.03 -3.49 -7.88
CA PHE A 57 -0.90 -4.42 -7.76
C PHE A 57 -1.29 -5.91 -7.80
N TRP A 58 -2.59 -6.24 -7.87
CA TRP A 58 -3.07 -7.63 -7.85
C TRP A 58 -3.55 -8.12 -9.22
N GLY A 59 -3.11 -7.50 -10.32
CA GLY A 59 -3.50 -7.90 -11.67
C GLY A 59 -3.35 -6.80 -12.72
N PRO A 60 -3.90 -5.60 -12.52
CA PRO A 60 -3.87 -4.56 -13.56
C PRO A 60 -2.45 -4.10 -13.93
N VAL A 61 -1.52 -4.01 -12.97
CA VAL A 61 -0.11 -3.68 -13.27
C VAL A 61 0.52 -4.76 -14.14
N GLU A 62 0.34 -6.03 -13.79
CA GLU A 62 0.93 -7.17 -14.46
C GLU A 62 0.36 -7.31 -15.88
N ALA A 63 -0.97 -7.24 -16.02
CA ALA A 63 -1.65 -7.24 -17.31
C ALA A 63 -1.21 -6.04 -18.16
N GLY A 64 -1.05 -4.87 -17.56
CA GLY A 64 -0.59 -3.66 -18.23
C GLY A 64 0.80 -3.83 -18.84
N TRP A 65 1.77 -4.37 -18.08
CA TRP A 65 3.12 -4.61 -18.60
C TRP A 65 3.18 -5.69 -19.67
N LEU A 66 2.43 -6.77 -19.52
CA LEU A 66 2.32 -7.81 -20.55
C LEU A 66 1.70 -7.26 -21.84
N TRP A 67 0.68 -6.41 -21.73
CA TRP A 67 0.07 -5.72 -22.86
C TRP A 67 1.03 -4.72 -23.52
N ILE A 68 1.78 -3.94 -22.74
CA ILE A 68 2.78 -3.01 -23.30
C ILE A 68 3.84 -3.78 -24.09
N VAL A 69 4.40 -4.84 -23.51
CA VAL A 69 5.46 -5.61 -24.15
C VAL A 69 4.96 -6.34 -25.41
N SER A 70 3.70 -6.79 -25.43
CA SER A 70 3.13 -7.45 -26.62
C SER A 70 2.95 -6.50 -27.81
N HIS A 71 2.90 -5.18 -27.59
CA HIS A 71 2.75 -4.18 -28.65
C HIS A 71 4.08 -3.67 -29.21
N ILE A 72 5.23 -4.17 -28.75
CA ILE A 72 6.55 -3.73 -29.22
C ILE A 72 7.17 -4.84 -30.09
N PRO A 73 7.09 -4.73 -31.44
CA PRO A 73 7.52 -5.79 -32.36
C PRO A 73 8.92 -6.37 -32.10
N PRO A 74 9.98 -5.57 -31.87
CA PRO A 74 11.32 -6.12 -31.64
C PRO A 74 11.46 -6.90 -30.32
N LEU A 75 10.56 -6.72 -29.34
CA LEU A 75 10.56 -7.54 -28.13
C LEU A 75 9.81 -8.86 -28.34
N VAL A 76 8.80 -8.90 -29.20
CA VAL A 76 8.00 -10.10 -29.49
C VAL A 76 8.85 -11.17 -30.20
N ASP A 77 9.78 -10.75 -31.06
CA ASP A 77 10.72 -11.66 -31.75
C ASP A 77 11.69 -12.38 -30.80
N HIS A 78 11.87 -11.85 -29.58
CA HIS A 78 12.74 -12.39 -28.54
C HIS A 78 12.00 -12.53 -27.21
N ILE A 79 11.21 -13.60 -27.08
CA ILE A 79 10.37 -13.91 -25.91
C ILE A 79 11.12 -13.74 -24.57
N PHE A 80 12.37 -14.19 -24.50
CA PHE A 80 13.18 -14.04 -23.28
C PHE A 80 13.38 -12.56 -22.92
N PHE A 81 13.74 -11.73 -23.90
CA PHE A 81 13.96 -10.30 -23.69
C PHE A 81 12.66 -9.57 -23.36
N ALA A 82 11.55 -9.86 -24.07
CA ALA A 82 10.21 -9.42 -23.72
C ALA A 82 9.86 -9.71 -22.26
N THR A 83 10.09 -10.95 -21.83
CA THR A 83 9.80 -11.39 -20.46
C THR A 83 10.62 -10.63 -19.44
N VAL A 84 11.94 -10.50 -19.65
CA VAL A 84 12.83 -9.74 -18.75
C VAL A 84 12.38 -8.29 -18.62
N VAL A 85 12.03 -7.64 -19.73
CA VAL A 85 11.55 -6.25 -19.72
C VAL A 85 10.21 -6.12 -18.99
N ALA A 86 9.26 -7.04 -19.22
CA ALA A 86 8.00 -7.06 -18.48
C ALA A 86 8.23 -7.21 -16.97
N PHE A 87 9.08 -8.15 -16.55
CA PHE A 87 9.42 -8.35 -15.14
C PHE A 87 10.07 -7.13 -14.50
N LEU A 88 11.03 -6.51 -15.18
CA LEU A 88 11.67 -5.28 -14.69
C LEU A 88 10.67 -4.14 -14.58
N GLY A 89 9.80 -3.98 -15.57
CA GLY A 89 8.74 -2.97 -15.55
C GLY A 89 7.77 -3.17 -14.38
N ILE A 90 7.30 -4.40 -14.17
CA ILE A 90 6.43 -4.75 -13.04
C ILE A 90 7.15 -4.44 -11.72
N LEU A 91 8.39 -4.91 -11.55
CA LEU A 91 9.16 -4.69 -10.33
C LEU A 91 9.34 -3.20 -10.02
N LEU A 92 9.73 -2.41 -11.01
CA LEU A 92 9.89 -0.96 -10.86
C LEU A 92 8.57 -0.27 -10.53
N THR A 93 7.47 -0.71 -11.14
CA THR A 93 6.13 -0.15 -10.88
C THR A 93 5.65 -0.48 -9.47
N LEU A 94 5.89 -1.70 -8.99
CA LEU A 94 5.55 -2.10 -7.62
C LEU A 94 6.36 -1.32 -6.60
N ILE A 95 7.68 -1.17 -6.80
CA ILE A 95 8.53 -0.36 -5.92
C ILE A 95 8.08 1.09 -5.94
N GLY A 96 7.88 1.68 -7.11
CA GLY A 96 7.41 3.06 -7.26
C GLY A 96 6.05 3.29 -6.60
N GLY A 97 5.12 2.37 -6.79
CA GLY A 97 3.81 2.39 -6.15
C GLY A 97 3.89 2.31 -4.62
N LEU A 98 4.79 1.47 -4.08
CA LEU A 98 5.02 1.38 -2.63
C LEU A 98 5.61 2.68 -2.06
N VAL A 99 6.54 3.31 -2.79
CA VAL A 99 7.11 4.62 -2.44
C VAL A 99 6.02 5.69 -2.41
N VAL A 100 5.13 5.71 -3.40
CA VAL A 100 3.98 6.64 -3.43
C VAL A 100 3.05 6.39 -2.25
N CYS A 101 2.68 5.13 -1.98
CA CYS A 101 1.86 4.77 -0.83
C CYS A 101 2.51 5.21 0.49
N LYS A 102 3.84 5.07 0.64
CA LYS A 102 4.58 5.54 1.82
C LYS A 102 4.49 7.05 2.01
N GLN A 103 4.61 7.83 0.94
CA GLN A 103 4.47 9.29 1.01
C GLN A 103 3.02 9.70 1.34
N LEU A 104 2.04 9.02 0.74
CA LEU A 104 0.63 9.26 1.04
C LEU A 104 0.30 8.93 2.50
N ASP A 105 0.92 7.92 3.12
CA ASP A 105 0.64 7.52 4.51
C ASP A 105 1.17 8.57 5.48
N GLN A 106 2.34 9.14 5.20
CA GLN A 106 2.84 10.30 5.93
C GLN A 106 1.89 11.49 5.81
N ALA A 107 1.41 11.80 4.60
CA ALA A 107 0.43 12.86 4.39
C ALA A 107 -0.90 12.58 5.12
N TRP A 108 -1.36 11.32 5.10
CA TRP A 108 -2.57 10.89 5.79
C TRP A 108 -2.48 11.07 7.31
N ILE A 109 -1.34 10.72 7.93
CA ILE A 109 -1.10 10.93 9.35
C ILE A 109 -1.22 12.43 9.71
N LEU A 110 -0.64 13.31 8.89
CA LEU A 110 -0.72 14.76 9.11
C LEU A 110 -2.18 15.27 9.02
N LEU A 111 -2.93 14.85 7.99
CA LEU A 111 -4.34 15.22 7.83
C LEU A 111 -5.21 14.68 8.97
N ARG A 112 -4.97 13.44 9.41
CA ARG A 112 -5.69 12.83 10.53
C ARG A 112 -5.42 13.58 11.84
N ARG A 113 -4.18 14.02 12.06
CA ARG A 113 -3.81 14.86 13.20
C ARG A 113 -4.46 16.24 13.14
N ALA A 114 -4.53 16.86 11.97
CA ALA A 114 -5.24 18.13 11.77
C ALA A 114 -6.75 18.01 12.06
N SER A 115 -7.35 16.85 11.77
CA SER A 115 -8.75 16.56 12.10
C SER A 115 -9.02 16.37 13.60
N GLY A 116 -7.97 16.28 14.43
CA GLY A 116 -8.05 16.18 15.89
C GLY A 116 -7.96 14.77 16.47
N VAL A 117 -7.61 13.77 15.66
CA VAL A 117 -7.37 12.39 16.11
C VAL A 117 -5.85 12.17 16.23
N ASP A 118 -5.35 11.91 17.44
CA ASP A 118 -3.92 11.62 17.67
C ASP A 118 -3.60 10.16 17.28
N GLN A 119 -3.53 9.90 15.97
CA GLN A 119 -3.05 8.64 15.42
C GLN A 119 -1.54 8.76 15.14
N ARG A 120 -0.74 7.88 15.75
CA ARG A 120 0.73 7.87 15.64
C ARG A 120 1.27 6.75 14.76
N ASP A 121 0.49 5.69 14.59
CA ASP A 121 0.83 4.56 13.73
C ASP A 121 0.27 4.75 12.32
N GLY A 122 1.10 4.48 11.31
CA GLY A 122 0.70 4.39 9.91
C GLY A 122 -0.24 3.21 9.67
N VAL A 123 -1.11 3.33 8.67
CA VAL A 123 -2.14 2.31 8.38
C VAL A 123 -1.74 1.43 7.18
N ILE A 124 -0.63 1.74 6.50
CA ILE A 124 -0.11 0.97 5.34
C ILE A 124 -0.20 -0.54 5.54
N GLY A 125 0.28 -1.08 6.66
CA GLY A 125 0.29 -2.53 6.88
C GLY A 125 -1.12 -3.14 6.88
N ARG A 126 -2.10 -2.41 7.41
CA ARG A 126 -3.51 -2.85 7.40
C ARG A 126 -4.17 -2.64 6.05
N VAL A 127 -3.93 -1.51 5.40
CA VAL A 127 -4.45 -1.26 4.04
C VAL A 127 -3.95 -2.34 3.10
N PHE A 128 -2.64 -2.63 3.11
CA PHE A 128 -2.04 -3.67 2.30
C PHE A 128 -2.65 -5.05 2.59
N ALA A 129 -2.81 -5.42 3.87
CA ALA A 129 -3.43 -6.69 4.26
C ALA A 129 -4.88 -6.80 3.77
N TYR A 130 -5.69 -5.75 3.91
CA TYR A 130 -7.07 -5.75 3.42
C TYR A 130 -7.13 -5.82 1.90
N THR A 131 -6.31 -5.05 1.19
CA THR A 131 -6.25 -5.12 -0.28
C THR A 131 -5.74 -6.46 -0.77
N ALA A 132 -4.83 -7.11 -0.02
CA ALA A 132 -4.38 -8.47 -0.32
C ALA A 132 -5.49 -9.49 -0.14
N MET A 133 -6.25 -9.41 0.95
CA MET A 133 -7.42 -10.27 1.15
C MET A 133 -8.45 -10.08 0.04
N VAL A 134 -8.73 -8.83 -0.35
CA VAL A 134 -9.65 -8.53 -1.45
C VAL A 134 -9.10 -9.05 -2.78
N GLY A 135 -7.81 -8.83 -3.06
CA GLY A 135 -7.14 -9.31 -4.27
C GLY A 135 -7.18 -10.83 -4.40
N VAL A 136 -6.79 -11.56 -3.35
CA VAL A 136 -6.86 -13.03 -3.28
C VAL A 136 -8.31 -13.52 -3.45
N SER A 137 -9.28 -12.84 -2.83
CA SER A 137 -10.69 -13.23 -2.92
C SER A 137 -11.24 -13.04 -4.33
N LEU A 138 -10.98 -11.89 -4.95
CA LEU A 138 -11.41 -11.59 -6.31
C LEU A 138 -10.72 -12.49 -7.33
N PHE A 139 -9.41 -12.72 -7.17
CA PHE A 139 -8.66 -13.63 -8.02
C PHE A 139 -9.15 -15.07 -7.87
N GLY A 140 -9.37 -15.54 -6.64
CA GLY A 140 -9.92 -16.87 -6.39
C GLY A 140 -11.31 -17.05 -6.98
N LEU A 141 -12.18 -16.06 -6.83
CA LEU A 141 -13.52 -16.07 -7.42
C LEU A 141 -13.43 -16.10 -8.96
N TRP A 142 -12.60 -15.25 -9.56
CA TRP A 142 -12.38 -15.30 -11.01
C TRP A 142 -11.80 -16.64 -11.46
N LEU A 143 -10.84 -17.22 -10.75
CA LEU A 143 -10.21 -18.49 -11.11
C LEU A 143 -11.22 -19.65 -11.07
N ILE A 144 -12.12 -19.66 -10.08
CA ILE A 144 -13.19 -20.65 -9.96
C ILE A 144 -14.21 -20.49 -11.08
N PHE A 145 -14.72 -19.27 -11.30
CA PHE A 145 -15.88 -19.05 -12.19
C PHE A 145 -15.52 -18.69 -13.63
N GLY A 146 -14.47 -17.91 -13.86
CA GLY A 146 -14.02 -17.44 -15.18
C GLY A 146 -12.81 -18.20 -15.74
N GLY A 147 -11.87 -18.59 -14.88
CA GLY A 147 -10.64 -19.32 -15.25
C GLY A 147 -10.85 -20.80 -15.58
N GLY A 148 -12.06 -21.33 -15.42
CA GLY A 148 -12.42 -22.69 -15.82
C GLY A 148 -12.08 -23.78 -14.81
N LEU A 149 -11.65 -23.46 -13.59
CA LEU A 149 -11.31 -24.47 -12.57
C LEU A 149 -12.53 -25.26 -12.07
N ALA A 150 -13.70 -24.60 -12.00
CA ALA A 150 -14.96 -25.31 -11.72
C ALA A 150 -15.40 -26.21 -12.89
N ALA A 151 -15.07 -25.84 -14.13
CA ALA A 151 -15.39 -26.60 -15.33
C ALA A 151 -14.48 -27.84 -15.48
N SER A 152 -13.22 -27.77 -15.06
CA SER A 152 -12.30 -28.91 -15.08
C SER A 152 -12.55 -29.92 -13.95
N GLY A 153 -13.06 -29.48 -12.80
CA GLY A 153 -13.41 -30.36 -11.67
C GLY A 153 -14.73 -31.11 -11.82
N THR A 154 -15.58 -30.73 -12.78
CA THR A 154 -16.88 -31.37 -13.05
C THR A 154 -16.90 -32.18 -14.34
N ALA A 155 -15.77 -32.29 -15.05
CA ALA A 155 -15.63 -33.19 -16.18
C ALA A 155 -15.93 -34.63 -15.71
N PRO A 156 -17.07 -35.22 -16.09
CA PRO A 156 -17.32 -36.62 -15.81
C PRO A 156 -16.21 -37.39 -16.53
N GLY A 157 -15.51 -38.27 -15.81
CA GLY A 157 -14.58 -39.19 -16.45
C GLY A 157 -15.31 -39.90 -17.58
N THR A 158 -14.99 -39.55 -18.83
CA THR A 158 -15.37 -40.34 -19.98
C THR A 158 -14.36 -41.49 -20.10
N PRO A 159 -14.82 -42.72 -20.34
CA PRO A 159 -13.98 -43.93 -20.36
C PRO A 159 -12.88 -43.88 -21.43
#